data_AF-A0AA35RHC5-F1
#
_entry.id   AF-A0AA35RHC5-F1
#
_cell.length_a   1.000
_cell.length_b   1.000
_cell.length_c   1.000
_cell.angle_alpha   90.00
_cell.angle_beta   90.00
_cell.angle_gamma   90.00
#
_symmetry.space_group_name_H-M   'P 1'
#
loop_
_entity.id
_entity.type
_entity.pdbx_description
1 polymer ?
#
loop_
_entity_poly.entity_id
_entity_poly.type
_entity_poly.pdbx_seq_one_letter_code
_entity_poly.pdbx_strand_id
1 'polypeptide(L)'
;MAATGGSTKEAKPTLGGTKFKTRKRDEKVKLDVTSFSEQLIAGLRESGGNLDEVRRFLDNAGGQLDYRRYGEPLLDILVAGGVLAPGGGKVEGTAISPVSVFQCEPKVEAIRGHLVVMTRVLQRYKYLKKGLEDEMKKILKFLKGFQDSERRSLAIYTGLLLSEVLVPASILTSLLSEVLVKEGMSLQFVTLVFQTWLSEKNIGHVGSALRKAQLEARLTDFLPASQQSALLFDEHFSGAGLEVLVKYRRAQESAEKRRALKKELEELLDADSSSEEIIDRCQQHMDTAQLTDVDVTVLLWRCIMDSVEWNKKDELAAEQALKHLMDYTPVFLPFCVRGTPQLTLLIKMQEFCYDNMNFLKMTC
;
A
#
# COMPACT_ATOMS: atom_id res chain seq x y z
N MET A 1 -64.83 60.65 2.05
CA MET A 1 -63.56 61.10 2.67
C MET A 1 -62.64 59.89 2.73
N ALA A 2 -61.38 59.87 2.36
CA ALA A 2 -60.54 60.72 1.51
C ALA A 2 -59.28 59.87 1.29
N ALA A 3 -58.84 59.69 0.05
CA ALA A 3 -57.45 59.46 -0.31
C ALA A 3 -57.38 59.31 -1.83
N THR A 4 -56.69 60.23 -2.50
CA THR A 4 -55.34 59.98 -3.06
C THR A 4 -55.03 61.06 -4.08
N GLY A 5 -54.15 62.00 -3.70
CA GLY A 5 -53.43 62.87 -4.64
C GLY A 5 -52.26 62.10 -5.24
N GLY A 6 -52.07 62.26 -6.54
CA GLY A 6 -51.04 61.57 -7.31
C GLY A 6 -49.63 62.16 -7.17
N SER A 7 -48.64 61.36 -7.53
CA SER A 7 -47.31 61.82 -7.92
C SER A 7 -46.73 60.85 -8.94
N THR A 8 -46.59 61.34 -10.17
CA THR A 8 -45.91 60.70 -11.29
C THR A 8 -44.39 60.78 -11.13
N LYS A 9 -43.69 59.66 -11.24
CA LYS A 9 -42.24 59.61 -11.52
C LYS A 9 -41.94 58.71 -12.71
N GLU A 10 -41.06 59.23 -13.55
CA GLU A 10 -40.69 58.82 -14.90
C GLU A 10 -40.27 57.36 -15.05
N ALA A 11 -40.65 56.77 -16.19
CA ALA A 11 -40.32 55.40 -16.57
C ALA A 11 -38.87 55.31 -17.07
N LYS A 12 -38.11 54.37 -16.48
CA LYS A 12 -36.77 53.99 -16.97
C LYS A 12 -36.89 53.08 -18.21
N PRO A 13 -35.98 53.17 -19.20
CA PRO A 13 -36.06 52.39 -20.42
C PRO A 13 -35.92 50.89 -20.14
N THR A 14 -36.79 50.10 -20.74
CA THR A 14 -36.83 48.63 -20.58
C THR A 14 -35.76 47.99 -21.46
N LEU A 15 -34.76 47.34 -20.85
CA LEU A 15 -33.79 46.50 -21.56
C LEU A 15 -34.53 45.28 -22.13
N GLY A 16 -34.44 45.12 -23.46
CA GLY A 16 -35.06 44.03 -24.21
C GLY A 16 -34.73 42.67 -23.60
N GLY A 17 -35.77 41.86 -23.42
CA GLY A 17 -35.72 40.57 -22.75
C GLY A 17 -34.90 39.53 -23.51
N THR A 18 -33.62 39.40 -23.16
CA THR A 18 -32.91 38.13 -23.28
C THR A 18 -33.37 37.24 -22.13
N LYS A 19 -34.15 36.20 -22.46
CA LYS A 19 -34.50 35.13 -21.51
C LYS A 19 -33.22 34.43 -21.05
N PHE A 20 -32.64 34.89 -19.95
CA PHE A 20 -31.64 34.11 -19.24
C PHE A 20 -32.35 32.85 -18.72
N LYS A 21 -32.15 31.73 -19.41
CA LYS A 21 -32.46 30.40 -18.86
C LYS A 21 -31.55 30.21 -17.65
N THR A 22 -32.05 30.52 -16.47
CA THR A 22 -31.48 30.06 -15.21
C THR A 22 -31.38 28.54 -15.33
N ARG A 23 -30.16 27.99 -15.39
CA ARG A 23 -29.97 26.53 -15.34
C ARG A 23 -30.65 26.05 -14.05
N LYS A 24 -31.59 25.10 -14.17
CA LYS A 24 -32.07 24.34 -13.02
C LYS A 24 -30.81 23.89 -12.26
N ARG A 25 -30.67 24.33 -11.01
CA ARG A 25 -29.76 23.64 -10.09
C ARG A 25 -30.24 22.19 -10.11
N ASP A 26 -29.37 21.27 -10.50
CA ASP A 26 -29.64 19.85 -10.31
C ASP A 26 -29.83 19.65 -8.80
N GLU A 27 -31.10 19.60 -8.37
CA GLU A 27 -31.43 19.11 -7.05
C GLU A 27 -30.85 17.70 -6.98
N LYS A 28 -29.81 17.50 -6.16
CA LYS A 28 -29.31 16.16 -5.87
C LYS A 28 -30.49 15.36 -5.36
N VAL A 29 -31.02 14.48 -6.20
CA VAL A 29 -32.12 13.59 -5.84
C VAL A 29 -31.74 12.92 -4.52
N LYS A 30 -32.60 13.03 -3.51
CA LYS A 30 -32.34 12.43 -2.20
C LYS A 30 -32.21 10.91 -2.36
N LEU A 31 -31.18 10.31 -1.77
CA LEU A 31 -30.96 8.87 -1.82
C LEU A 31 -32.03 8.18 -0.99
N ASP A 32 -32.70 7.19 -1.57
CA ASP A 32 -33.59 6.29 -0.83
C ASP A 32 -32.85 4.99 -0.54
N VAL A 33 -31.95 5.07 0.43
CA VAL A 33 -31.10 3.95 0.84
C VAL A 33 -31.93 2.81 1.43
N THR A 34 -33.03 3.14 2.11
CA THR A 34 -33.92 2.14 2.73
C THR A 34 -34.57 1.26 1.67
N SER A 35 -35.24 1.86 0.67
CA SER A 35 -35.90 1.08 -0.39
C SER A 35 -34.90 0.26 -1.19
N PHE A 36 -33.72 0.82 -1.51
CA PHE A 36 -32.64 0.07 -2.16
C PHE A 36 -32.22 -1.15 -1.33
N SER A 37 -31.96 -0.95 -0.03
CA SER A 37 -31.46 -2.00 0.86
C SER A 37 -32.50 -3.11 1.04
N GLU A 38 -33.77 -2.77 1.20
CA GLU A 38 -34.86 -3.74 1.33
C GLU A 38 -35.00 -4.61 0.08
N GLN A 39 -34.99 -4.00 -1.12
CA GLN A 39 -35.07 -4.74 -2.39
C GLN A 39 -33.85 -5.65 -2.60
N LEU A 40 -32.64 -5.14 -2.32
CA LEU A 40 -31.41 -5.91 -2.45
C LEU A 40 -31.43 -7.11 -1.49
N ILE A 41 -31.76 -6.89 -0.22
CA ILE A 41 -31.79 -7.93 0.80
C ILE A 41 -32.89 -8.96 0.53
N ALA A 42 -34.04 -8.55 0.01
CA ALA A 42 -35.10 -9.46 -0.42
C ALA A 42 -34.59 -10.43 -1.49
N GLY A 43 -33.96 -9.92 -2.56
CA GLY A 43 -33.38 -10.78 -3.60
C GLY A 43 -32.23 -11.66 -3.11
N LEU A 44 -31.41 -11.17 -2.17
CA LEU A 44 -30.38 -12.00 -1.53
C LEU A 44 -31.00 -13.13 -0.68
N ARG A 45 -32.13 -12.90 -0.01
CA ARG A 45 -32.83 -13.95 0.75
C ARG A 45 -33.43 -15.02 -0.15
N GLU A 46 -33.97 -14.64 -1.30
CA GLU A 46 -34.55 -15.57 -2.27
C GLU A 46 -33.53 -16.58 -2.81
N SER A 47 -32.24 -16.24 -2.78
CA SER A 47 -31.16 -17.16 -3.16
C SER A 47 -30.99 -18.37 -2.22
N GLY A 48 -31.58 -18.33 -1.02
CA GLY A 48 -31.46 -19.40 -0.02
C GLY A 48 -30.02 -19.65 0.46
N GLY A 49 -29.12 -18.68 0.32
CA GLY A 49 -27.69 -18.83 0.64
C GLY A 49 -26.85 -19.48 -0.46
N ASN A 50 -27.43 -19.81 -1.62
CA ASN A 50 -26.69 -20.33 -2.76
C ASN A 50 -25.94 -19.19 -3.47
N LEU A 51 -24.61 -19.20 -3.40
CA LEU A 51 -23.78 -18.13 -3.94
C LEU A 51 -23.82 -18.01 -5.48
N ASP A 52 -24.17 -19.09 -6.20
CA ASP A 52 -24.38 -19.01 -7.65
C ASP A 52 -25.66 -18.24 -7.99
N GLU A 53 -26.73 -18.42 -7.21
CA GLU A 53 -27.97 -17.67 -7.36
C GLU A 53 -27.80 -16.22 -6.90
N VAL A 54 -27.06 -15.98 -5.81
CA VAL A 54 -26.66 -14.62 -5.38
C VAL A 54 -25.95 -13.89 -6.50
N ARG A 55 -24.98 -14.55 -7.15
CA ARG A 55 -24.25 -13.98 -8.27
C ARG A 55 -25.19 -13.63 -9.44
N ARG A 56 -26.07 -14.54 -9.84
CA ARG A 56 -27.04 -14.31 -10.93
C ARG A 56 -27.96 -13.14 -10.61
N PHE A 57 -28.46 -13.07 -9.37
CA PHE A 57 -29.27 -11.96 -8.92
C PHE A 57 -28.51 -10.64 -9.03
N LEU A 58 -27.30 -10.53 -8.46
CA LEU A 58 -26.51 -9.29 -8.50
C LEU A 58 -26.12 -8.88 -9.94
N ASP A 59 -25.83 -9.85 -10.82
CA ASP A 59 -25.50 -9.58 -12.23
C ASP A 59 -26.69 -9.01 -13.02
N ASN A 60 -27.92 -9.38 -12.66
CA ASN A 60 -29.15 -8.92 -13.33
C ASN A 60 -29.74 -7.66 -12.67
N ALA A 61 -29.71 -7.61 -11.34
CA ALA A 61 -30.36 -6.59 -10.55
C ALA A 61 -29.73 -5.21 -10.75
N GLY A 62 -28.44 -5.10 -11.08
CA GLY A 62 -27.81 -3.80 -11.31
C GLY A 62 -28.33 -3.01 -12.53
N GLY A 63 -29.22 -3.59 -13.34
CA GLY A 63 -29.98 -2.87 -14.36
C GLY A 63 -31.24 -2.17 -13.82
N GLN A 64 -31.78 -2.64 -12.70
CA GLN A 64 -32.95 -2.09 -12.02
C GLN A 64 -32.56 -1.30 -10.76
N LEU A 65 -31.61 -1.84 -10.01
CA LEU A 65 -30.97 -1.24 -8.85
C LEU A 65 -29.76 -0.42 -9.31
N ASP A 66 -29.80 0.90 -9.09
CA ASP A 66 -28.71 1.80 -9.51
C ASP A 66 -27.47 1.65 -8.62
N TYR A 67 -26.64 0.64 -8.91
CA TYR A 67 -25.40 0.39 -8.17
C TYR A 67 -24.40 1.54 -8.25
N ARG A 68 -24.47 2.40 -9.28
CA ARG A 68 -23.58 3.56 -9.37
C ARG A 68 -23.92 4.57 -8.29
N ARG A 69 -25.20 4.72 -7.99
CA ARG A 69 -25.72 5.64 -6.98
C ARG A 69 -25.72 5.04 -5.57
N TYR A 70 -25.93 3.72 -5.46
CA TYR A 70 -26.02 2.99 -4.19
C TYR A 70 -24.85 2.03 -3.94
N GLY A 71 -23.67 2.34 -4.49
CA GLY A 71 -22.49 1.48 -4.38
C GLY A 71 -22.04 1.24 -2.94
N GLU A 72 -22.05 2.27 -2.09
CA GLU A 72 -21.70 2.15 -0.66
C GLU A 72 -22.69 1.23 0.09
N PRO A 73 -24.02 1.47 0.07
CA PRO A 73 -24.99 0.55 0.67
C PRO A 73 -24.90 -0.89 0.14
N LEU A 74 -24.67 -1.06 -1.17
CA LEU A 74 -24.46 -2.38 -1.77
C LEU A 74 -23.29 -3.11 -1.12
N LEU A 75 -22.14 -2.43 -1.00
CA LEU A 75 -20.91 -3.01 -0.45
C LEU A 75 -21.03 -3.28 1.04
N ASP A 76 -21.65 -2.38 1.81
CA ASP A 76 -21.98 -2.58 3.22
C ASP A 76 -22.83 -3.85 3.41
N ILE A 77 -23.86 -4.03 2.59
CA ILE A 77 -24.74 -5.20 2.67
C ILE A 77 -23.99 -6.50 2.32
N LEU A 78 -23.16 -6.49 1.28
CA LEU A 78 -22.40 -7.70 0.88
C LEU A 78 -21.32 -8.08 1.90
N VAL A 79 -20.71 -7.11 2.59
CA VAL A 79 -19.66 -7.37 3.58
C VAL A 79 -20.26 -7.58 4.98
N ALA A 80 -20.98 -6.60 5.50
CA ALA A 80 -21.47 -6.58 6.87
C ALA A 80 -22.88 -7.15 7.04
N GLY A 81 -23.62 -7.37 5.95
CA GLY A 81 -25.00 -7.85 5.97
C GLY A 81 -26.04 -6.75 6.14
N GLY A 82 -25.65 -5.49 6.23
CA GLY A 82 -26.57 -4.36 6.39
C GLY A 82 -25.82 -3.04 6.24
N VAL A 83 -26.55 -1.94 6.08
CA VAL A 83 -25.96 -0.60 5.97
C VAL A 83 -25.29 -0.22 7.30
N LEU A 84 -24.06 0.27 7.22
CA LEU A 84 -23.27 0.63 8.39
C LEU A 84 -23.49 2.10 8.76
N ALA A 85 -23.81 2.34 10.03
CA ALA A 85 -23.78 3.67 10.63
C ALA A 85 -22.33 4.14 10.85
N PRO A 86 -22.09 5.45 11.03
CA PRO A 86 -20.81 5.95 11.49
C PRO A 86 -20.37 5.22 12.77
N GLY A 87 -19.22 4.56 12.75
CA GLY A 87 -18.71 3.78 13.89
C GLY A 87 -18.87 2.25 13.77
N GLY A 88 -19.48 1.75 12.69
CA GLY A 88 -19.54 0.31 12.39
C GLY A 88 -20.76 -0.42 12.95
N GLY A 89 -21.61 0.25 13.72
CA GLY A 89 -22.90 -0.32 14.10
C GLY A 89 -23.79 -0.48 12.87
N LYS A 90 -24.56 -1.58 12.79
CA LYS A 90 -25.64 -1.70 11.81
C LYS A 90 -26.72 -0.68 12.14
N VAL A 91 -27.28 -0.02 11.13
CA VAL A 91 -28.38 0.94 11.35
C VAL A 91 -29.60 0.20 11.93
N GLU A 92 -30.09 0.65 13.09
CA GLU A 92 -31.24 0.03 13.77
C GLU A 92 -32.49 0.00 12.88
N GLY A 93 -33.28 -1.07 12.98
CA GLY A 93 -34.50 -1.26 12.19
C GLY A 93 -34.28 -1.66 10.73
N THR A 94 -33.04 -1.83 10.27
CA THR A 94 -32.75 -2.31 8.91
C THR A 94 -32.73 -3.84 8.85
N ALA A 95 -33.20 -4.40 7.74
CA ALA A 95 -33.10 -5.82 7.49
C ALA A 95 -31.63 -6.26 7.43
N ILE A 96 -31.33 -7.46 7.93
CA ILE A 96 -30.01 -8.07 7.81
C ILE A 96 -30.06 -9.12 6.69
N SER A 97 -29.10 -9.05 5.78
CA SER A 97 -28.84 -10.06 4.76
C SER A 97 -28.29 -11.33 5.41
N PRO A 98 -28.86 -12.51 5.12
CA PRO A 98 -28.27 -13.78 5.53
C PRO A 98 -27.02 -14.14 4.71
N VAL A 99 -26.80 -13.46 3.58
CA VAL A 99 -25.65 -13.67 2.69
C VAL A 99 -24.73 -12.46 2.82
N SER A 100 -23.73 -12.58 3.69
CA SER A 100 -22.65 -11.61 3.82
C SER A 100 -21.38 -12.24 4.41
N VAL A 101 -20.26 -11.55 4.24
CA VAL A 101 -18.96 -12.00 4.81
C VAL A 101 -19.03 -12.13 6.33
N PHE A 102 -19.76 -11.24 7.01
CA PHE A 102 -19.89 -11.27 8.48
C PHE A 102 -20.70 -12.46 9.01
N GLN A 103 -21.53 -13.08 8.17
CA GLN A 103 -22.26 -14.30 8.52
C GLN A 103 -21.45 -15.58 8.27
N CYS A 104 -20.27 -15.48 7.66
CA CYS A 104 -19.42 -16.63 7.41
C CYS A 104 -18.64 -17.04 8.66
N GLU A 105 -18.39 -18.35 8.78
CA GLU A 105 -17.34 -18.83 9.68
C GLU A 105 -15.99 -18.23 9.27
N PRO A 106 -15.12 -17.80 10.20
CA PRO A 106 -13.84 -17.18 9.89
C PRO A 106 -12.81 -18.21 9.39
N LYS A 107 -13.08 -18.76 8.20
CA LYS A 107 -12.26 -19.72 7.46
C LYS A 107 -12.22 -19.34 5.99
N VAL A 108 -11.09 -19.60 5.34
CA VAL A 108 -10.86 -19.25 3.93
C VAL A 108 -11.90 -19.91 3.03
N GLU A 109 -12.22 -21.18 3.28
CA GLU A 109 -13.13 -22.00 2.47
C GLU A 109 -14.56 -21.45 2.51
N ALA A 110 -15.02 -20.99 3.68
CA ALA A 110 -16.36 -20.40 3.85
C ALA A 110 -16.48 -19.04 3.15
N ILE A 111 -15.39 -18.27 3.09
CA ILE A 111 -15.38 -16.90 2.57
C ILE A 111 -15.07 -16.86 1.06
N ARG A 112 -14.37 -17.87 0.51
CA ARG A 112 -13.92 -17.88 -0.89
C ARG A 112 -15.06 -17.68 -1.89
N GLY A 113 -16.25 -18.23 -1.61
CA GLY A 113 -17.41 -18.03 -2.48
C GLY A 113 -17.83 -16.56 -2.58
N HIS A 114 -17.78 -15.80 -1.48
CA HIS A 114 -18.08 -14.36 -1.47
C HIS A 114 -17.06 -13.55 -2.27
N LEU A 115 -15.78 -13.94 -2.26
CA LEU A 115 -14.75 -13.35 -3.13
C LEU A 115 -15.11 -13.55 -4.61
N VAL A 116 -15.56 -14.75 -4.99
CA VAL A 116 -15.97 -15.05 -6.37
C VAL A 116 -17.17 -14.19 -6.78
N VAL A 117 -18.18 -14.07 -5.92
CA VAL A 117 -19.33 -13.19 -6.15
C VAL A 117 -18.87 -11.74 -6.37
N MET A 118 -18.06 -11.19 -5.46
CA MET A 118 -17.54 -9.83 -5.56
C MET A 118 -16.73 -9.62 -6.85
N THR A 119 -15.87 -10.57 -7.20
CA THR A 119 -15.07 -10.52 -8.44
C THR A 119 -15.96 -10.36 -9.66
N ARG A 120 -17.07 -11.10 -9.73
CA ARG A 120 -18.01 -11.08 -10.86
C ARG A 120 -18.78 -9.76 -10.93
N VAL A 121 -19.28 -9.28 -9.80
CA VAL A 121 -19.92 -7.97 -9.69
C VAL A 121 -18.98 -6.86 -10.19
N LEU A 122 -17.71 -6.85 -9.76
CA LEU A 122 -16.73 -5.85 -10.19
C LEU A 122 -16.30 -5.99 -11.66
N GLN A 123 -16.31 -7.19 -12.23
CA GLN A 123 -16.04 -7.41 -13.65
C GLN A 123 -17.15 -6.80 -14.52
N ARG A 124 -18.41 -6.95 -14.09
CA ARG A 124 -19.60 -6.40 -14.77
C ARG A 124 -19.73 -4.90 -14.55
N TYR A 125 -19.61 -4.45 -13.31
CA TYR A 125 -19.81 -3.07 -12.86
C TYR A 125 -18.48 -2.43 -12.45
N LYS A 126 -17.57 -2.25 -13.43
CA LYS A 126 -16.19 -1.79 -13.20
C LYS A 126 -16.07 -0.47 -12.42
N TYR A 127 -17.10 0.39 -12.49
CA TYR A 127 -17.14 1.65 -11.74
C TYR A 127 -17.23 1.45 -10.21
N LEU A 128 -17.64 0.27 -9.73
CA LEU A 128 -17.68 -0.06 -8.32
C LEU A 128 -16.30 -0.31 -7.71
N LYS A 129 -15.26 -0.55 -8.52
CA LYS A 129 -13.91 -0.86 -8.00
C LYS A 129 -13.38 0.22 -7.07
N LYS A 130 -13.56 1.49 -7.45
CA LYS A 130 -13.14 2.61 -6.59
C LYS A 130 -14.01 2.70 -5.33
N GLY A 131 -15.31 2.45 -5.46
CA GLY A 131 -16.22 2.35 -4.33
C GLY A 131 -15.83 1.25 -3.34
N LEU A 132 -15.39 0.08 -3.81
CA LEU A 132 -14.91 -0.99 -2.94
C LEU A 132 -13.65 -0.59 -2.18
N GLU A 133 -12.68 0.06 -2.83
CA GLU A 133 -11.49 0.57 -2.14
C GLU A 133 -11.87 1.56 -1.02
N ASP A 134 -12.73 2.52 -1.33
CA ASP A 134 -13.12 3.58 -0.40
C ASP A 134 -13.97 3.00 0.76
N GLU A 135 -14.86 2.05 0.46
CA GLU A 135 -15.67 1.38 1.47
C GLU A 135 -14.83 0.45 2.37
N MET A 136 -13.91 -0.34 1.80
CA MET A 136 -12.99 -1.15 2.62
C MET A 136 -12.16 -0.26 3.55
N LYS A 137 -11.69 0.91 3.08
CA LYS A 137 -11.01 1.89 3.96
C LYS A 137 -11.91 2.36 5.10
N LYS A 138 -13.20 2.58 4.86
CA LYS A 138 -14.18 2.98 5.88
C LYS A 138 -14.46 1.84 6.86
N ILE A 139 -14.79 0.65 6.38
CA ILE A 139 -15.05 -0.55 7.19
C ILE A 139 -13.86 -0.86 8.10
N LEU A 140 -12.63 -0.82 7.59
CA LEU A 140 -11.42 -1.07 8.39
C LEU A 140 -11.18 -0.04 9.50
N LYS A 141 -11.75 1.17 9.44
CA LYS A 141 -11.70 2.13 10.55
C LYS A 141 -12.66 1.77 11.68
N PHE A 142 -13.66 0.95 11.40
CA PHE A 142 -14.73 0.62 12.32
C PHE A 142 -14.56 -0.74 13.00
N LEU A 143 -13.37 -1.35 12.95
CA LEU A 143 -13.12 -2.66 13.56
C LEU A 143 -13.59 -2.77 15.01
N LYS A 144 -13.48 -1.68 15.79
CA LYS A 144 -13.94 -1.64 17.19
C LYS A 144 -15.44 -1.91 17.36
N GLY A 145 -16.25 -1.56 16.35
CA GLY A 145 -17.69 -1.78 16.35
C GLY A 145 -18.11 -3.21 16.00
N PHE A 146 -17.18 -4.06 15.58
CA PHE A 146 -17.45 -5.41 15.10
C PHE A 146 -17.10 -6.49 16.13
N GLN A 147 -17.87 -7.58 16.11
CA GLN A 147 -17.59 -8.76 16.93
C GLN A 147 -16.27 -9.42 16.50
N ASP A 148 -15.69 -10.26 17.37
CA ASP A 148 -14.42 -10.95 17.07
C ASP A 148 -14.53 -11.82 15.81
N SER A 149 -15.62 -12.60 15.68
CA SER A 149 -15.87 -13.42 14.49
C SER A 149 -15.96 -12.58 13.22
N GLU A 150 -16.70 -11.46 13.26
CA GLU A 150 -16.85 -10.53 12.14
C GLU A 150 -15.50 -9.94 11.72
N ARG A 151 -14.67 -9.51 12.70
CA ARG A 151 -13.31 -9.02 12.44
C ARG A 151 -12.42 -10.06 11.79
N ARG A 152 -12.48 -11.32 12.25
CA ARG A 152 -11.69 -12.42 11.69
C ARG A 152 -12.13 -12.77 10.27
N SER A 153 -13.45 -12.85 10.01
CA SER A 153 -13.98 -13.06 8.66
C SER A 153 -13.61 -11.91 7.72
N LEU A 154 -13.67 -10.66 8.20
CA LEU A 154 -13.24 -9.50 7.43
C LEU A 154 -11.74 -9.50 7.14
N ALA A 155 -10.88 -9.92 8.06
CA ALA A 155 -9.45 -10.01 7.85
C ALA A 155 -9.10 -11.05 6.76
N ILE A 156 -9.71 -12.23 6.82
CA ILE A 156 -9.56 -13.27 5.80
C ILE A 156 -10.05 -12.74 4.44
N TYR A 157 -11.24 -12.15 4.40
CA TYR A 157 -11.78 -11.57 3.18
C TYR A 157 -10.87 -10.46 2.61
N THR A 158 -10.31 -9.62 3.47
CA THR A 158 -9.36 -8.57 3.07
C THR A 158 -8.08 -9.17 2.46
N GLY A 159 -7.52 -10.21 3.07
CA GLY A 159 -6.38 -10.94 2.53
C GLY A 159 -6.67 -11.53 1.15
N LEU A 160 -7.86 -12.12 0.97
CA LEU A 160 -8.32 -12.64 -0.31
C LEU A 160 -8.50 -11.53 -1.37
N LEU A 161 -9.13 -10.41 -1.03
CA LEU A 161 -9.28 -9.25 -1.93
C LEU A 161 -7.92 -8.70 -2.40
N LEU A 162 -6.94 -8.63 -1.51
CA LEU A 162 -5.58 -8.19 -1.81
C LEU A 162 -4.83 -9.21 -2.67
N SER A 163 -5.04 -10.50 -2.44
CA SER A 163 -4.44 -11.58 -3.24
C SER A 163 -4.89 -11.52 -4.70
N GLU A 164 -6.16 -11.22 -4.96
CA GLU A 164 -6.73 -11.12 -6.31
C GLU A 164 -6.67 -9.70 -6.89
N VAL A 165 -5.98 -8.78 -6.20
CA VAL A 165 -5.79 -7.38 -6.62
C VAL A 165 -7.13 -6.67 -6.92
N LEU A 166 -8.18 -7.01 -6.17
CA LEU A 166 -9.48 -6.35 -6.26
C LEU A 166 -9.48 -5.00 -5.52
N VAL A 167 -8.61 -4.87 -4.53
CA VAL A 167 -8.32 -3.63 -3.79
C VAL A 167 -6.80 -3.46 -3.66
N PRO A 168 -6.29 -2.22 -3.65
CA PRO A 168 -4.87 -1.96 -3.39
C PRO A 168 -4.52 -2.12 -1.90
N ALA A 169 -3.27 -2.44 -1.58
CA ALA A 169 -2.79 -2.54 -0.19
C ALA A 169 -2.90 -1.23 0.60
N SER A 170 -3.10 -0.08 -0.06
CA SER A 170 -3.30 1.22 0.58
C SER A 170 -4.54 1.26 1.48
N ILE A 171 -5.48 0.31 1.36
CA ILE A 171 -6.59 0.19 2.31
C ILE A 171 -6.12 -0.13 3.73
N LEU A 172 -4.99 -0.81 3.89
CA LEU A 172 -4.44 -1.20 5.20
C LEU A 172 -3.98 0.02 6.01
N THR A 173 -3.76 1.17 5.38
CA THR A 173 -3.45 2.43 6.08
C THR A 173 -4.56 2.83 7.06
N SER A 174 -5.81 2.42 6.84
CA SER A 174 -6.92 2.65 7.78
C SER A 174 -6.71 1.97 9.14
N LEU A 175 -5.94 0.88 9.18
CA LEU A 175 -5.58 0.20 10.43
C LEU A 175 -4.56 1.00 11.24
N LEU A 176 -3.86 1.97 10.66
CA LEU A 176 -2.86 2.79 11.35
C LEU A 176 -3.48 3.96 12.14
N SER A 177 -4.80 3.92 12.37
CA SER A 177 -5.44 4.89 13.26
C SER A 177 -4.98 4.68 14.71
N GLU A 178 -4.77 5.77 15.44
CA GLU A 178 -4.23 5.74 16.81
C GLU A 178 -5.04 4.83 17.74
N VAL A 179 -6.37 4.86 17.64
CA VAL A 179 -7.27 4.04 18.46
C VAL A 179 -7.04 2.55 18.22
N LEU A 180 -7.00 2.11 16.96
CA LEU A 180 -6.87 0.70 16.61
C LEU A 180 -5.47 0.16 16.96
N VAL A 181 -4.43 0.98 16.74
CA VAL A 181 -3.04 0.62 17.05
C VAL A 181 -2.85 0.50 18.56
N LYS A 182 -3.35 1.46 19.33
CA LYS A 182 -3.26 1.45 20.80
C LYS A 182 -3.97 0.25 21.42
N GLU A 183 -5.13 -0.14 20.89
CA GLU A 183 -5.90 -1.29 21.38
C GLU A 183 -5.39 -2.64 20.81
N GLY A 184 -4.32 -2.65 20.00
CA GLY A 184 -3.74 -3.87 19.43
C GLY A 184 -4.59 -4.55 18.34
N MET A 185 -5.74 -3.97 17.99
CA MET A 185 -6.63 -4.50 16.95
C MET A 185 -5.98 -4.46 15.56
N SER A 186 -5.18 -3.44 15.28
CA SER A 186 -4.45 -3.32 14.01
C SER A 186 -3.51 -4.51 13.80
N LEU A 187 -2.73 -4.85 14.83
CA LEU A 187 -1.79 -5.96 14.79
C LEU A 187 -2.52 -7.30 14.61
N GLN A 188 -3.55 -7.55 15.42
CA GLN A 188 -4.34 -8.79 15.33
C GLN A 188 -4.97 -8.97 13.95
N PHE A 189 -5.59 -7.90 13.43
CA PHE A 189 -6.24 -7.93 12.13
C PHE A 189 -5.22 -8.13 10.99
N VAL A 190 -4.14 -7.34 10.95
CA VAL A 190 -3.15 -7.42 9.88
C VAL A 190 -2.40 -8.76 9.88
N THR A 191 -2.24 -9.39 11.05
CA THR A 191 -1.66 -10.74 11.16
C THR A 191 -2.48 -11.75 10.36
N LEU A 192 -3.79 -11.78 10.54
CA LEU A 192 -4.68 -12.69 9.83
C LEU A 192 -4.79 -12.35 8.34
N VAL A 193 -4.72 -11.06 7.98
CA VAL A 193 -4.62 -10.62 6.59
C VAL A 193 -3.36 -11.18 5.93
N PHE A 194 -2.19 -11.06 6.57
CA PHE A 194 -0.93 -11.56 6.02
C PHE A 194 -0.87 -13.09 5.97
N GLN A 195 -1.40 -13.79 6.98
CA GLN A 195 -1.55 -15.24 6.95
C GLN A 195 -2.36 -15.70 5.72
N THR A 196 -3.51 -15.07 5.50
CA THR A 196 -4.37 -15.39 4.35
C THR A 196 -3.71 -14.98 3.03
N TRP A 197 -3.07 -13.82 2.96
CA TRP A 197 -2.47 -13.33 1.72
C TRP A 197 -1.26 -14.16 1.31
N LEU A 198 -0.42 -14.56 2.26
CA LEU A 198 0.77 -15.38 2.03
C LEU A 198 0.44 -16.87 1.82
N SER A 199 -0.75 -17.34 2.22
CA SER A 199 -1.23 -18.67 1.81
C SER A 199 -1.66 -18.69 0.34
N GLU A 200 -2.11 -17.56 -0.22
CA GLU A 200 -2.55 -17.47 -1.62
C GLU A 200 -1.44 -17.04 -2.58
N LYS A 201 -0.49 -16.19 -2.14
CA LYS A 201 0.54 -15.58 -2.99
C LYS A 201 1.91 -15.59 -2.30
N ASN A 202 2.98 -15.49 -3.09
CA ASN A 202 4.34 -15.40 -2.54
C ASN A 202 4.66 -14.00 -1.98
N ILE A 203 5.77 -13.91 -1.24
CA ILE A 203 6.25 -12.66 -0.63
C ILE A 203 6.60 -11.57 -1.64
N GLY A 204 6.98 -11.93 -2.87
CA GLY A 204 7.24 -10.96 -3.94
C GLY A 204 5.98 -10.19 -4.35
N HIS A 205 4.84 -10.90 -4.43
CA HIS A 205 3.54 -10.29 -4.69
C HIS A 205 3.13 -9.35 -3.55
N VAL A 206 3.20 -9.82 -2.30
CA VAL A 206 2.87 -9.03 -1.11
C VAL A 206 3.77 -7.80 -1.01
N GLY A 207 5.09 -7.98 -1.13
CA GLY A 207 6.06 -6.90 -1.05
C GLY A 207 5.88 -5.83 -2.13
N SER A 208 5.63 -6.24 -3.38
CA SER A 208 5.34 -5.29 -4.46
C SER A 208 4.10 -4.44 -4.17
N ALA A 209 3.04 -5.07 -3.62
CA ALA A 209 1.82 -4.36 -3.26
C ALA A 209 2.03 -3.41 -2.07
N LEU A 210 2.77 -3.83 -1.03
CA LEU A 210 3.13 -2.99 0.12
C LEU A 210 3.98 -1.79 -0.30
N ARG A 211 4.95 -1.98 -1.20
CA ARG A 211 5.77 -0.91 -1.76
C ARG A 211 4.93 0.12 -2.51
N LYS A 212 4.05 -0.34 -3.41
CA LYS A 212 3.11 0.54 -4.15
C LYS A 212 2.19 1.32 -3.22
N ALA A 213 1.86 0.75 -2.06
CA ALA A 213 1.04 1.38 -1.03
C ALA A 213 1.84 2.22 -0.03
N GLN A 214 3.16 2.33 -0.16
CA GLN A 214 4.05 3.01 0.80
C GLN A 214 3.93 2.48 2.23
N LEU A 215 3.71 1.17 2.37
CA LEU A 215 3.58 0.47 3.65
C LEU A 215 4.81 -0.37 4.01
N GLU A 216 5.74 -0.59 3.07
CA GLU A 216 6.94 -1.43 3.24
C GLU A 216 7.79 -0.98 4.45
N ALA A 217 8.06 0.32 4.58
CA ALA A 217 8.82 0.90 5.69
C ALA A 217 7.99 1.11 6.98
N ARG A 218 6.68 0.84 6.94
CA ARG A 218 5.73 1.12 8.01
C ARG A 218 5.14 -0.14 8.64
N LEU A 219 5.74 -1.30 8.36
CA LEU A 219 5.25 -2.58 8.87
C LEU A 219 5.25 -2.66 10.40
N THR A 220 6.16 -1.93 11.06
CA THR A 220 6.19 -1.82 12.53
C THR A 220 5.08 -0.94 13.09
N ASP A 221 4.50 -0.02 12.30
CA ASP A 221 3.48 0.92 12.75
C ASP A 221 2.16 0.23 13.13
N PHE A 222 1.94 -1.00 12.68
CA PHE A 222 0.76 -1.80 13.06
C PHE A 222 0.84 -2.31 14.51
N LEU A 223 2.04 -2.36 15.10
CA LEU A 223 2.21 -2.72 16.51
C LEU A 223 1.80 -1.54 17.42
N PRO A 224 1.27 -1.81 18.62
CA PRO A 224 1.02 -0.77 19.62
C PRO A 224 2.25 0.10 19.83
N ALA A 225 2.05 1.40 20.11
CA ALA A 225 3.16 2.37 20.20
C ALA A 225 4.28 1.96 21.18
N SER A 226 3.93 1.28 22.29
CA SER A 226 4.90 0.76 23.26
C SER A 226 5.72 -0.45 22.77
N GLN A 227 5.35 -1.01 21.61
CA GLN A 227 5.87 -2.26 21.05
C GLN A 227 6.45 -2.07 19.63
N GLN A 228 6.56 -0.85 19.12
CA GLN A 228 7.07 -0.57 17.78
C GLN A 228 8.60 -0.77 17.71
N SER A 229 9.03 -2.03 17.76
CA SER A 229 10.42 -2.42 17.63
C SER A 229 10.57 -3.56 16.62
N ALA A 230 11.73 -3.59 15.97
CA ALA A 230 12.10 -4.66 15.05
C ALA A 230 12.06 -6.05 15.72
N LEU A 231 12.47 -6.12 16.98
CA LEU A 231 12.50 -7.36 17.76
C LEU A 231 11.09 -7.89 18.05
N LEU A 232 10.18 -7.03 18.53
CA LEU A 232 8.81 -7.44 18.84
C LEU A 232 8.02 -7.77 17.56
N PHE A 233 8.30 -7.08 16.46
CA PHE A 233 7.77 -7.46 15.15
C PHE A 233 8.20 -8.89 14.79
N ASP A 234 9.49 -9.19 14.90
CA ASP A 234 10.05 -10.47 14.51
C ASP A 234 9.50 -11.62 15.39
N GLU A 235 9.39 -11.40 16.69
CA GLU A 235 8.81 -12.36 17.65
C GLU A 235 7.34 -12.64 17.34
N HIS A 236 6.52 -11.59 17.18
CA HIS A 236 5.09 -11.72 16.92
C HIS A 236 4.82 -12.45 15.60
N PHE A 237 5.44 -12.00 14.51
CA PHE A 237 5.17 -12.55 13.19
C PHE A 237 5.79 -13.94 13.01
N SER A 238 6.92 -14.25 13.63
CA SER A 238 7.42 -15.64 13.65
C SER A 238 6.48 -16.54 14.46
N GLY A 239 6.01 -16.09 15.63
CA GLY A 239 5.02 -16.83 16.42
C GLY A 239 3.70 -17.08 15.68
N ALA A 240 3.35 -16.21 14.72
CA ALA A 240 2.19 -16.36 13.84
C ALA A 240 2.45 -17.19 12.56
N GLY A 241 3.63 -17.80 12.40
CA GLY A 241 4.02 -18.58 11.22
C GLY A 241 4.30 -17.73 9.96
N LEU A 242 4.71 -16.48 10.16
CA LEU A 242 5.00 -15.49 9.11
C LEU A 242 6.50 -15.15 9.04
N GLU A 243 7.38 -16.15 9.19
CA GLU A 243 8.84 -15.98 9.13
C GLU A 243 9.29 -15.39 7.79
N VAL A 244 8.55 -15.67 6.71
CA VAL A 244 8.83 -15.11 5.39
C VAL A 244 8.64 -13.58 5.39
N LEU A 245 7.65 -13.06 6.13
CA LEU A 245 7.43 -11.62 6.28
C LEU A 245 8.53 -10.98 7.13
N VAL A 246 8.98 -11.66 8.19
CA VAL A 246 10.11 -11.23 9.03
C VAL A 246 11.40 -11.11 8.21
N LYS A 247 11.73 -12.15 7.43
CA LYS A 247 12.89 -12.13 6.53
C LYS A 247 12.79 -11.00 5.51
N TYR A 248 11.60 -10.78 4.95
CA TYR A 248 11.36 -9.67 4.03
C TYR A 248 11.62 -8.31 4.67
N ARG A 249 11.06 -8.03 5.87
CA ARG A 249 11.29 -6.76 6.59
C ARG A 249 12.78 -6.53 6.85
N ARG A 250 13.50 -7.53 7.36
CA ARG A 250 14.96 -7.44 7.61
C ARG A 250 15.74 -7.16 6.32
N ALA A 251 15.37 -7.82 5.23
CA ALA A 251 16.01 -7.58 3.92
C ALA A 251 15.74 -6.17 3.40
N GLN A 252 14.53 -5.63 3.60
CA GLN A 252 14.21 -4.24 3.25
C GLN A 252 15.00 -3.24 4.08
N GLU A 253 15.01 -3.40 5.40
CA GLU A 253 15.76 -2.53 6.30
C GLU A 253 17.26 -2.51 5.93
N SER A 254 17.84 -3.69 5.66
CA SER A 254 19.23 -3.81 5.22
C SER A 254 19.48 -3.16 3.85
N ALA A 255 18.53 -3.28 2.91
CA ALA A 255 18.62 -2.64 1.60
C ALA A 255 18.49 -1.11 1.68
N GLU A 256 17.62 -0.60 2.54
CA GLU A 256 17.44 0.83 2.78
C GLU A 256 18.70 1.46 3.38
N LYS A 257 19.30 0.80 4.39
CA LYS A 257 20.58 1.22 4.97
C LYS A 257 21.70 1.31 3.92
N ARG A 258 21.84 0.28 3.08
CA ARG A 258 22.81 0.32 1.95
C ARG A 258 22.51 1.42 0.95
N ARG A 259 21.23 1.69 0.66
CA ARG A 259 20.82 2.74 -0.27
C ARG A 259 21.09 4.14 0.27
N ALA A 260 20.88 4.35 1.56
CA ALA A 260 21.19 5.60 2.24
C ALA A 260 22.69 5.90 2.15
N LEU A 261 23.54 4.95 2.56
CA LEU A 261 25.00 5.10 2.43
C LEU A 261 25.42 5.31 0.98
N LYS A 262 24.89 4.53 0.02
CA LYS A 262 25.19 4.72 -1.42
C LYS A 262 24.95 6.17 -1.86
N LYS A 263 23.79 6.72 -1.50
CA LYS A 263 23.40 8.09 -1.88
C LYS A 263 24.32 9.13 -1.25
N GLU A 264 24.64 8.98 0.03
CA GLU A 264 25.56 9.89 0.72
C GLU A 264 26.98 9.81 0.13
N LEU A 265 27.44 8.62 -0.26
CA LEU A 265 28.73 8.46 -0.93
C LEU A 265 28.76 9.12 -2.32
N GLU A 266 27.70 8.98 -3.11
CA GLU A 266 27.56 9.68 -4.39
C GLU A 266 27.63 11.21 -4.18
N GLU A 267 26.91 11.75 -3.20
CA GLU A 267 26.94 13.17 -2.87
C GLU A 267 28.32 13.67 -2.41
N LEU A 268 29.06 12.88 -1.63
CA LEU A 268 30.42 13.22 -1.18
C LEU A 268 31.43 13.17 -2.33
N LEU A 269 31.31 12.19 -3.23
CA LEU A 269 32.19 12.06 -4.39
C LEU A 269 31.95 13.20 -5.38
N ASP A 270 30.69 13.57 -5.64
CA ASP A 270 30.34 14.72 -6.50
C ASP A 270 30.83 16.06 -5.93
N ALA A 271 31.04 16.14 -4.62
CA ALA A 271 31.55 17.32 -3.92
C ALA A 271 33.09 17.36 -3.82
N ASP A 272 33.81 16.37 -4.39
CA ASP A 272 35.26 16.18 -4.22
C ASP A 272 35.69 16.21 -2.74
N SER A 273 34.86 15.63 -1.85
CA SER A 273 35.14 15.55 -0.41
C SER A 273 36.43 14.78 -0.13
N SER A 274 37.05 15.07 1.02
CA SER A 274 38.30 14.43 1.43
C SER A 274 38.11 12.94 1.73
N SER A 275 39.18 12.15 1.59
CA SER A 275 39.16 10.74 1.96
C SER A 275 38.77 10.51 3.43
N GLU A 276 39.16 11.43 4.33
CA GLU A 276 38.82 11.39 5.76
C GLU A 276 37.30 11.52 5.97
N GLU A 277 36.65 12.46 5.29
CA GLU A 277 35.19 12.66 5.39
C GLU A 277 34.40 11.43 4.88
N ILE A 278 34.86 10.82 3.79
CA ILE A 278 34.25 9.61 3.22
C ILE A 278 34.40 8.42 4.20
N ILE A 279 35.58 8.26 4.80
CA ILE A 279 35.86 7.21 5.78
C ILE A 279 34.98 7.40 7.02
N ASP A 280 34.92 8.61 7.57
CA ASP A 280 34.12 8.94 8.75
C ASP A 280 32.64 8.61 8.51
N ARG A 281 32.13 8.93 7.32
CA ARG A 281 30.74 8.61 6.97
C ARG A 281 30.48 7.11 6.92
N CYS A 282 31.38 6.36 6.29
CA CYS A 282 31.28 4.90 6.23
C CYS A 282 31.31 4.28 7.63
N GLN A 283 32.22 4.73 8.50
CA GLN A 283 32.34 4.25 9.87
C GLN A 283 31.08 4.55 10.68
N GLN A 284 30.51 5.74 10.53
CA GLN A 284 29.25 6.10 11.18
C GLN A 284 28.10 5.14 10.80
N HIS A 285 27.98 4.77 9.52
CA HIS A 285 26.97 3.81 9.07
C HIS A 285 27.27 2.38 9.54
N MET A 286 28.53 1.98 9.68
CA MET A 286 28.88 0.70 10.29
C MET A 286 28.43 0.65 11.76
N ASP A 287 28.66 1.73 12.51
CA ASP A 287 28.34 1.79 13.94
C ASP A 287 26.82 1.88 14.19
N THR A 288 26.10 2.66 13.38
CA THR A 288 24.68 2.95 13.61
C THR A 288 23.72 2.02 12.86
N ALA A 289 24.07 1.61 11.63
CA ALA A 289 23.22 0.80 10.77
C ALA A 289 23.60 -0.68 10.76
N GLN A 290 24.68 -1.07 11.45
CA GLN A 290 25.24 -2.42 11.48
C GLN A 290 25.62 -2.94 10.08
N LEU A 291 26.09 -2.05 9.20
CA LEU A 291 26.69 -2.47 7.94
C LEU A 291 28.02 -3.17 8.20
N THR A 292 28.29 -4.26 7.47
CA THR A 292 29.56 -4.96 7.58
C THR A 292 30.66 -4.22 6.81
N ASP A 293 31.92 -4.54 7.13
CA ASP A 293 33.08 -4.10 6.35
C ASP A 293 32.97 -4.55 4.88
N VAL A 294 32.41 -5.74 4.62
CA VAL A 294 32.10 -6.23 3.28
C VAL A 294 31.05 -5.35 2.58
N ASP A 295 29.94 -5.01 3.25
CA ASP A 295 28.90 -4.15 2.66
C ASP A 295 29.47 -2.78 2.25
N VAL A 296 30.23 -2.16 3.15
CA VAL A 296 30.88 -0.85 2.91
C VAL A 296 31.88 -0.93 1.77
N THR A 297 32.75 -1.95 1.76
CA THR A 297 33.76 -2.15 0.71
C THR A 297 33.12 -2.26 -0.67
N VAL A 298 32.04 -3.06 -0.79
CA VAL A 298 31.32 -3.22 -2.06
C VAL A 298 30.64 -1.93 -2.50
N LEU A 299 30.05 -1.17 -1.56
CA LEU A 299 29.42 0.11 -1.87
C LEU A 299 30.43 1.18 -2.30
N LEU A 300 31.55 1.30 -1.58
CA LEU A 300 32.65 2.20 -1.93
C LEU A 300 33.18 1.92 -3.33
N TRP A 301 33.51 0.65 -3.62
CA TRP A 301 33.95 0.24 -4.95
C TRP A 301 32.97 0.69 -6.03
N ARG A 302 31.69 0.39 -5.82
CA ARG A 302 30.65 0.76 -6.78
C ARG A 302 30.56 2.28 -6.97
N CYS A 303 30.44 3.05 -5.90
CA CYS A 303 30.27 4.51 -6.00
C CYS A 303 31.50 5.17 -6.63
N ILE A 304 32.71 4.76 -6.24
CA ILE A 304 33.97 5.30 -6.78
C ILE A 304 34.11 4.96 -8.27
N MET A 305 33.78 3.73 -8.68
CA MET A 305 33.90 3.35 -10.09
C MET A 305 32.79 3.93 -10.97
N ASP A 306 31.60 4.17 -10.40
CA ASP A 306 30.46 4.81 -11.07
C ASP A 306 30.60 6.35 -11.14
N SER A 307 31.49 6.98 -10.36
CA SER A 307 31.66 8.44 -10.32
C SER A 307 32.48 9.03 -11.48
N VAL A 308 33.04 8.18 -12.35
CA VAL A 308 33.92 8.60 -13.45
C VAL A 308 33.37 8.13 -14.78
N GLU A 309 33.34 9.04 -15.76
CA GLU A 309 33.17 8.66 -17.17
C GLU A 309 34.48 8.11 -17.74
N TRP A 310 34.46 6.83 -18.09
CA TRP A 310 35.63 6.12 -18.57
C TRP A 310 35.98 6.45 -20.02
N ASN A 311 37.28 6.56 -20.30
CA ASN A 311 37.77 6.72 -21.65
C ASN A 311 37.36 5.54 -22.56
N LYS A 312 37.07 5.84 -23.83
CA LYS A 312 36.69 4.82 -24.83
C LYS A 312 37.89 4.08 -25.43
N LYS A 313 39.11 4.58 -25.23
CA LYS A 313 40.35 3.92 -25.68
C LYS A 313 40.93 3.10 -24.55
N ASP A 314 41.13 1.80 -24.76
CA ASP A 314 41.63 0.83 -23.77
C ASP A 314 42.81 1.36 -22.93
N GLU A 315 43.89 1.80 -23.58
CA GLU A 315 45.12 2.22 -22.89
C GLU A 315 44.90 3.46 -22.01
N LEU A 316 44.12 4.44 -22.50
CA LEU A 316 43.80 5.65 -21.73
C LEU A 316 42.82 5.37 -20.60
N ALA A 317 41.90 4.41 -20.80
CA ALA A 317 40.96 3.99 -19.76
C ALA A 317 41.71 3.33 -18.60
N ALA A 318 42.67 2.45 -18.91
CA ALA A 318 43.52 1.79 -17.92
C ALA A 318 44.36 2.80 -17.11
N GLU A 319 45.03 3.76 -17.76
CA GLU A 319 45.79 4.80 -17.08
C GLU A 319 44.90 5.70 -16.20
N GLN A 320 43.71 6.06 -16.69
CA GLN A 320 42.73 6.84 -15.94
C GLN A 320 42.26 6.08 -14.70
N ALA A 321 41.92 4.80 -14.83
CA ALA A 321 41.49 3.96 -13.71
C ALA A 321 42.58 3.79 -12.66
N LEU A 322 43.85 3.61 -13.08
CA LEU A 322 44.96 3.53 -12.13
C LEU A 322 45.09 4.81 -11.31
N LYS A 323 45.05 5.99 -11.96
CA LYS A 323 45.11 7.28 -11.26
C LYS A 323 43.94 7.44 -10.29
N HIS A 324 42.72 7.21 -10.77
CA HIS A 324 41.51 7.29 -9.98
C HIS A 324 41.56 6.38 -8.74
N LEU A 325 41.92 5.10 -8.94
CA LEU A 325 42.03 4.16 -7.82
C LEU A 325 43.16 4.52 -6.85
N MET A 326 44.27 5.10 -7.32
CA MET A 326 45.32 5.58 -6.44
C MET A 326 44.81 6.70 -5.50
N ASP A 327 44.00 7.62 -6.01
CA ASP A 327 43.44 8.72 -5.22
C ASP A 327 42.48 8.21 -4.12
N TYR A 328 41.72 7.15 -4.40
CA TYR A 328 40.76 6.57 -3.45
C TYR A 328 41.27 5.35 -2.68
N THR A 329 42.48 4.86 -2.94
CA THR A 329 43.08 3.74 -2.19
C THR A 329 43.04 3.98 -0.67
N PRO A 330 43.35 5.18 -0.14
CA PRO A 330 43.26 5.45 1.30
C PRO A 330 41.88 5.21 1.90
N VAL A 331 40.80 5.40 1.12
CA VAL A 331 39.41 5.22 1.57
C VAL A 331 39.08 3.74 1.81
N PHE A 332 39.70 2.83 1.05
CA PHE A 332 39.47 1.38 1.22
C PHE A 332 40.23 0.78 2.40
N LEU A 333 41.37 1.36 2.80
CA LEU A 333 42.27 0.78 3.80
C LEU A 333 41.60 0.43 5.14
N PRO A 334 40.75 1.29 5.74
CA PRO A 334 40.10 0.99 7.02
C PRO A 334 39.14 -0.20 6.95
N PHE A 335 38.54 -0.45 5.78
CA PHE A 335 37.51 -1.47 5.59
C PHE A 335 38.06 -2.78 5.02
N CYS A 336 39.25 -2.75 4.41
CA CYS A 336 39.95 -3.90 3.82
C CYS A 336 41.06 -4.46 4.70
N VAL A 337 40.88 -4.51 6.03
CA VAL A 337 41.86 -5.09 6.97
C VAL A 337 41.79 -6.62 7.01
N ARG A 338 40.58 -7.18 6.85
CA ARG A 338 40.32 -8.63 6.92
C ARG A 338 40.33 -9.27 5.53
N GLY A 339 40.64 -10.57 5.48
CA GLY A 339 40.71 -11.32 4.22
C GLY A 339 39.37 -11.35 3.45
N THR A 340 38.23 -11.34 4.14
CA THR A 340 36.90 -11.42 3.48
C THR A 340 36.56 -10.15 2.68
N PRO A 341 36.64 -8.92 3.23
CA PRO A 341 36.49 -7.70 2.43
C PRO A 341 37.51 -7.60 1.29
N GLN A 342 38.78 -7.94 1.54
CA GLN A 342 39.83 -7.93 0.51
C GLN A 342 39.50 -8.84 -0.68
N LEU A 343 39.14 -10.10 -0.40
CA LEU A 343 38.74 -11.05 -1.43
C LEU A 343 37.49 -10.57 -2.17
N THR A 344 36.52 -10.00 -1.45
CA THR A 344 35.31 -9.47 -2.07
C THR A 344 35.62 -8.30 -2.99
N LEU A 345 36.51 -7.38 -2.60
CA LEU A 345 36.97 -6.28 -3.44
C LEU A 345 37.64 -6.80 -4.71
N LEU A 346 38.52 -7.80 -4.62
CA LEU A 346 39.15 -8.43 -5.78
C LEU A 346 38.12 -9.07 -6.73
N ILE A 347 37.09 -9.74 -6.20
CA ILE A 347 35.99 -10.28 -7.01
C ILE A 347 35.24 -9.14 -7.72
N LYS A 348 34.96 -8.02 -7.04
CA LYS A 348 34.28 -6.87 -7.63
C LYS A 348 35.13 -6.17 -8.69
N MET A 349 36.44 -6.10 -8.50
CA MET A 349 37.40 -5.65 -9.51
C MET A 349 37.37 -6.55 -10.74
N GLN A 350 37.39 -7.87 -10.54
CA GLN A 350 37.33 -8.85 -11.63
C GLN A 350 36.02 -8.74 -12.42
N GLU A 351 34.87 -8.66 -11.73
CA GLU A 351 33.55 -8.46 -12.34
C GLU A 351 33.53 -7.17 -13.17
N PHE A 352 34.04 -6.07 -12.63
CA PHE A 352 34.10 -4.80 -13.34
C PHE A 352 34.94 -4.88 -14.62
N CYS A 353 36.12 -5.50 -14.57
CA CYS A 353 36.97 -5.68 -15.75
C CYS A 353 36.34 -6.63 -16.78
N TYR A 354 35.59 -7.63 -16.34
CA TYR A 354 34.87 -8.54 -17.23
C TYR A 354 33.72 -7.83 -17.95
N ASP A 355 32.95 -7.00 -17.24
CA ASP A 355 31.81 -6.28 -17.80
C ASP A 355 32.25 -5.12 -18.72
N ASN A 356 33.47 -4.58 -18.52
CA ASN A 356 34.01 -3.48 -19.29
C ASN A 356 35.20 -3.93 -20.16
N MET A 357 34.93 -4.19 -21.45
CA MET A 357 35.93 -4.67 -22.42
C MET A 357 37.23 -3.84 -22.48
N ASN A 358 37.15 -2.54 -22.19
CA ASN A 358 38.30 -1.64 -22.18
C ASN A 358 39.33 -1.98 -21.08
N PHE A 359 38.92 -2.74 -20.05
CA PHE A 359 39.76 -3.12 -18.90
C PHE A 359 40.17 -4.60 -18.89
N LEU A 360 39.73 -5.40 -19.87
CA LEU A 360 39.98 -6.86 -19.91
C LEU A 360 41.46 -7.24 -20.03
N LYS A 361 42.28 -6.36 -20.62
CA LYS A 361 43.74 -6.55 -20.74
C LYS A 361 44.50 -6.27 -19.44
N MET A 362 43.85 -5.72 -18.42
CA MET A 362 44.47 -5.37 -17.13
C MET A 362 44.46 -6.54 -16.12
N THR A 363 43.65 -7.57 -16.34
CA THR A 363 43.47 -8.71 -15.43
C THR A 363 44.14 -10.01 -15.89
N CYS A 364 44.84 -9.99 -17.03
CA CYS A 364 45.63 -11.13 -17.53
C CYS A 364 47.12 -10.98 -17.24
#